data_AF-A0A4Y9S0S2-F1
#
_entry.id   AF-A0A4Y9S0S2-F1
#
_cell.length_a   1.000
_cell.length_b   1.000
_cell.length_c   1.000
_cell.angle_alpha   90.00
_cell.angle_beta   90.00
_cell.angle_gamma   90.00
#
_symmetry.space_group_name_H-M   'P 1'
#
loop_
_entity.id
_entity.type
_entity.pdbx_description
1 polymer ?
#
loop_
_entity_poly.entity_id
_entity_poly.type
_entity_poly.pdbx_seq_one_letter_code
_entity_poly.pdbx_strand_id
1 'polypeptide(L)'
;MSHLTPLESAVMDAMVWQMGDSVPDLATQAASSSPGLRRNTGAGLYSRIVVDADRATRNPDATGLFGTVHVMVGDLPDPIGFQIELRQGRLIALHGQSYGQDTRAIDFSSTPFGEVFTVDARGQSVLYRPARRAPDPVAPRPKPAARPAPQAQTPTRLPVSAAKPADPAPAPAAAPNLTEILASASNPTASRAGKLALVYLGAYALAVLFVLFAQFVLHLGWIFAAIVAAWALRYIHNPKGRVMMSDIADSLDRNGVFQALKPN
;
A
#
# COMPACT_ATOMS: atom_id res chain seq x y z
N MET A 1 -7.02 -22.45 13.21
CA MET A 1 -6.63 -21.61 14.36
C MET A 1 -5.26 -21.04 14.04
N SER A 2 -5.04 -19.73 14.13
CA SER A 2 -3.72 -19.13 13.83
C SER A 2 -2.72 -19.56 14.90
N HIS A 3 -1.51 -19.92 14.49
CA HIS A 3 -0.44 -20.33 15.42
C HIS A 3 0.28 -19.17 16.12
N LEU A 4 -0.10 -17.92 15.78
CA LEU A 4 0.42 -16.69 16.35
C LEU A 4 0.03 -16.52 17.82
N THR A 5 0.83 -15.75 18.57
CA THR A 5 0.47 -15.33 19.93
C THR A 5 -0.72 -14.38 19.91
N PRO A 6 -1.42 -14.20 21.04
CA PRO A 6 -2.53 -13.24 21.13
C PRO A 6 -2.18 -11.83 20.62
N LEU A 7 -1.00 -11.32 20.99
CA LEU A 7 -0.52 -10.00 20.53
C LEU A 7 -0.27 -10.00 19.02
N GLU A 8 0.46 -10.98 18.50
CA GLU A 8 0.74 -11.08 17.06
C GLU A 8 -0.55 -11.22 16.23
N SER A 9 -1.51 -12.01 16.70
CA SER A 9 -2.83 -12.14 16.06
C SER A 9 -3.57 -10.80 16.02
N ALA A 10 -3.64 -10.08 17.14
CA ALA A 10 -4.33 -8.80 17.22
C ALA A 10 -3.67 -7.73 16.32
N VAL A 11 -2.34 -7.68 16.30
CA VAL A 11 -1.57 -6.80 15.42
C VAL A 11 -1.81 -7.17 13.96
N MET A 12 -1.77 -8.46 13.62
CA MET A 12 -1.94 -8.90 12.24
C MET A 12 -3.36 -8.64 11.72
N ASP A 13 -4.39 -8.84 12.54
CA ASP A 13 -5.77 -8.49 12.20
C ASP A 13 -5.93 -6.99 11.92
N ALA A 14 -5.33 -6.14 12.76
CA ALA A 14 -5.31 -4.69 12.54
C ALA A 14 -4.54 -4.32 11.27
N MET A 15 -3.44 -5.01 10.99
CA MET A 15 -2.61 -4.79 9.80
C MET A 15 -3.34 -5.19 8.52
N VAL A 16 -4.06 -6.32 8.54
CA VAL A 16 -4.94 -6.76 7.46
C VAL A 16 -6.02 -5.73 7.18
N TRP A 17 -6.63 -5.16 8.21
CA TRP A 17 -7.62 -4.10 8.06
C TRP A 17 -7.00 -2.84 7.44
N GLN A 18 -5.84 -2.40 7.94
CA GLN A 18 -5.17 -1.19 7.46
C GLN A 18 -4.65 -1.34 6.01
N MET A 19 -4.18 -2.53 5.66
CA MET A 19 -3.44 -2.76 4.41
C MET A 19 -4.22 -3.51 3.34
N GLY A 20 -5.50 -3.84 3.55
CA GLY A 20 -6.29 -4.71 2.68
C GLY A 20 -6.21 -4.36 1.18
N ASP A 21 -6.21 -3.08 0.83
CA ASP A 21 -6.11 -2.65 -0.57
C ASP A 21 -4.69 -2.72 -1.14
N SER A 22 -3.67 -2.53 -0.29
CA SER A 22 -2.26 -2.47 -0.72
C SER A 22 -1.63 -3.87 -0.78
N VAL A 23 -2.07 -4.78 0.09
CA VAL A 23 -1.57 -6.17 0.16
C VAL A 23 -2.77 -7.11 0.28
N PRO A 24 -3.49 -7.38 -0.83
CA PRO A 24 -4.79 -8.07 -0.81
C PRO A 24 -4.75 -9.53 -0.31
N ASP A 25 -3.57 -10.16 -0.28
CA ASP A 25 -3.41 -11.54 0.19
C ASP A 25 -2.89 -11.64 1.64
N LEU A 26 -2.70 -10.50 2.33
CA LEU A 26 -2.15 -10.48 3.69
C LEU A 26 -3.01 -11.30 4.67
N ALA A 27 -4.34 -11.19 4.57
CA ALA A 27 -5.27 -11.93 5.43
C ALA A 27 -5.07 -13.45 5.30
N THR A 28 -4.98 -13.94 4.06
CA THR A 28 -4.80 -15.36 3.79
C THR A 28 -3.44 -15.83 4.27
N GLN A 29 -2.38 -15.05 4.02
CA GLN A 29 -1.02 -15.37 4.44
C GLN A 29 -0.92 -15.44 5.97
N ALA A 30 -1.51 -14.48 6.68
CA ALA A 30 -1.60 -14.47 8.14
C ALA A 30 -2.34 -15.70 8.67
N ALA A 31 -3.48 -16.04 8.08
CA ALA A 31 -4.29 -17.18 8.50
C ALA A 31 -3.58 -18.53 8.29
N SER A 32 -2.80 -18.67 7.23
CA SER A 32 -2.00 -19.87 6.95
C SER A 32 -0.59 -19.83 7.54
N SER A 33 -0.25 -18.78 8.28
CA SER A 33 1.11 -18.61 8.80
C SER A 33 1.41 -19.54 9.96
N SER A 34 2.68 -19.92 10.06
CA SER A 34 3.24 -20.64 11.20
C SER A 34 4.25 -19.76 11.94
N PRO A 35 4.42 -19.94 13.26
CA PRO A 35 5.35 -19.14 14.05
C PRO A 35 6.75 -19.59 13.68
N GLY A 36 7.60 -18.64 13.35
CA GLY A 36 9.03 -18.87 13.20
C GLY A 36 9.78 -18.56 14.50
N LEU A 37 10.97 -18.01 14.34
CA LEU A 37 11.76 -17.47 15.44
C LEU A 37 11.08 -16.23 16.03
N ARG A 38 10.85 -16.22 17.33
CA ARG A 38 10.49 -15.01 18.09
C ARG A 38 11.66 -14.55 18.94
N ARG A 39 11.94 -13.25 18.93
CA ARG A 39 13.03 -12.65 19.69
C ARG A 39 12.62 -11.29 20.24
N ASN A 40 12.87 -11.08 21.52
CA ASN A 40 12.92 -9.75 22.10
C ASN A 40 14.28 -9.12 21.76
N THR A 41 14.26 -7.96 21.12
CA THR A 41 15.49 -7.27 20.68
C THR A 41 16.06 -6.34 21.76
N GLY A 42 15.35 -6.19 22.88
CA GLY A 42 15.58 -5.17 23.91
C GLY A 42 15.08 -3.78 23.53
N ALA A 43 14.68 -3.57 22.28
CA ALA A 43 13.99 -2.38 21.80
C ALA A 43 12.58 -2.71 21.26
N GLY A 44 12.13 -3.96 21.39
CA GLY A 44 10.83 -4.43 20.97
C GLY A 44 10.83 -5.89 20.56
N LEU A 45 10.01 -6.22 19.57
CA LEU A 45 9.74 -7.57 19.10
C LEU A 45 10.29 -7.77 17.69
N TYR A 46 10.90 -8.92 17.45
CA TYR A 46 11.06 -9.47 16.12
C TYR A 46 10.42 -10.86 16.11
N SER A 47 9.49 -11.09 15.19
CA SER A 47 8.86 -12.38 14.98
C SER A 47 8.94 -12.77 13.51
N ARG A 48 9.64 -13.85 13.21
CA ARG A 48 9.67 -14.41 11.86
C ARG A 48 8.35 -15.12 11.61
N ILE A 49 7.76 -14.86 10.45
CA ILE A 49 6.52 -15.50 10.01
C ILE A 49 6.84 -16.46 8.88
N VAL A 50 6.43 -17.72 9.01
CA VAL A 50 6.62 -18.73 7.98
C VAL A 50 5.33 -18.88 7.19
N VAL A 51 5.41 -18.71 5.88
CA VAL A 51 4.29 -18.81 4.93
C VAL A 51 4.74 -19.67 3.76
N ASP A 52 3.82 -20.47 3.20
CA ASP A 52 4.08 -21.44 2.12
C ASP A 52 4.84 -20.85 0.92
N ALA A 53 6.08 -21.31 0.71
CA ALA A 53 7.04 -20.83 -0.30
C ALA A 53 6.51 -20.85 -1.74
N ASP A 54 5.59 -21.77 -2.07
CA ASP A 54 5.11 -21.96 -3.44
C ASP A 54 3.83 -21.16 -3.73
N ARG A 55 3.31 -20.44 -2.74
CA ARG A 55 2.16 -19.55 -2.90
C ARG A 55 2.46 -18.40 -3.87
N ALA A 56 1.62 -18.24 -4.89
CA ALA A 56 1.59 -17.07 -5.74
C ALA A 56 1.12 -15.83 -4.96
N THR A 57 1.85 -14.71 -5.08
CA THR A 57 1.47 -13.44 -4.45
C THR A 57 0.73 -12.55 -5.44
N ARG A 58 -0.31 -11.85 -4.96
CA ARG A 58 -1.11 -10.92 -5.80
C ARG A 58 -0.42 -9.58 -6.05
N ASN A 59 0.62 -9.26 -5.28
CA ASN A 59 1.39 -8.03 -5.40
C ASN A 59 2.89 -8.33 -5.17
N PRO A 60 3.60 -8.86 -6.19
CA PRO A 60 5.01 -9.22 -6.06
C PRO A 60 5.95 -8.01 -5.93
N ASP A 61 5.47 -6.79 -6.16
CA ASP A 61 6.28 -5.58 -6.00
C ASP A 61 6.32 -5.07 -4.56
N ALA A 62 5.44 -5.57 -3.67
CA ALA A 62 5.41 -5.21 -2.27
C ALA A 62 6.60 -5.82 -1.52
N THR A 63 7.70 -5.08 -1.45
CA THR A 63 8.92 -5.43 -0.73
C THR A 63 9.35 -4.30 0.21
N GLY A 64 9.64 -4.62 1.47
CA GLY A 64 10.03 -3.67 2.51
C GLY A 64 9.20 -3.80 3.79
N LEU A 65 9.27 -2.78 4.65
CA LEU A 65 8.47 -2.66 5.86
C LEU A 65 7.19 -1.88 5.58
N PHE A 66 6.06 -2.37 6.11
CA PHE A 66 4.74 -1.79 5.90
C PHE A 66 3.94 -1.76 7.20
N GLY A 67 2.96 -0.86 7.25
CA GLY A 67 2.05 -0.74 8.37
C GLY A 67 2.48 0.29 9.40
N THR A 68 1.52 0.66 10.24
CA THR A 68 1.67 1.64 11.32
C THR A 68 0.71 1.30 12.47
N VAL A 69 0.67 0.04 12.87
CA VAL A 69 -0.18 -0.40 13.99
C VAL A 69 0.55 -0.11 15.29
N HIS A 70 -0.15 0.42 16.29
CA HIS A 70 0.41 0.68 17.61
C HIS A 70 -0.35 -0.11 18.66
N VAL A 71 0.34 -0.67 19.65
CA VAL A 71 -0.33 -1.43 20.72
C VAL A 71 0.24 -1.04 22.08
N MET A 72 -0.64 -0.85 23.05
CA MET A 72 -0.25 -0.74 24.46
C MET A 72 0.13 -2.13 24.97
N VAL A 73 1.39 -2.33 25.36
CA VAL A 73 1.89 -3.66 25.77
C VAL A 73 2.38 -3.59 27.22
N GLY A 74 1.82 -4.45 28.07
CA GLY A 74 2.10 -4.46 29.50
C GLY A 74 1.91 -3.08 30.13
N ASP A 75 2.87 -2.70 30.98
CA ASP A 75 2.90 -1.42 31.67
C ASP A 75 3.83 -0.39 31.00
N LEU A 76 4.13 -0.57 29.71
CA LEU A 76 4.97 0.40 28.98
C LEU A 76 4.26 1.77 28.90
N PRO A 77 4.98 2.88 29.15
CA PRO A 77 4.40 4.22 29.08
C PRO A 77 3.96 4.62 27.66
N ASP A 78 4.72 4.21 26.63
CA ASP A 78 4.37 4.50 25.23
C ASP A 78 4.05 3.21 24.46
N PRO A 79 3.12 3.25 23.48
CA PRO A 79 2.78 2.08 22.68
C PRO A 79 3.96 1.60 21.84
N ILE A 80 3.99 0.29 21.57
CA ILE A 80 4.93 -0.30 20.61
C ILE A 80 4.34 -0.14 19.21
N GLY A 81 5.14 0.39 18.28
CA GLY A 81 4.80 0.47 16.87
C GLY A 81 5.17 -0.82 16.15
N PHE A 82 4.24 -1.36 15.37
CA PHE A 82 4.36 -2.61 14.64
C PHE A 82 4.33 -2.39 13.14
N GLN A 83 5.17 -3.16 12.45
CA GLN A 83 5.28 -3.19 11.00
C GLN A 83 5.46 -4.63 10.53
N ILE A 84 4.87 -4.96 9.40
CA ILE A 84 5.15 -6.22 8.73
C ILE A 84 6.26 -6.03 7.71
N GLU A 85 7.10 -7.04 7.57
CA GLU A 85 8.08 -7.11 6.50
C GLU A 85 7.54 -8.02 5.39
N LEU A 86 7.54 -7.47 4.18
CA LEU A 86 7.18 -8.18 2.97
C LEU A 86 8.40 -8.33 2.08
N ARG A 87 8.53 -9.49 1.44
CA ARG A 87 9.49 -9.70 0.36
C ARG A 87 8.75 -10.27 -0.83
N GLN A 88 8.70 -9.53 -1.92
CA GLN A 88 7.96 -9.92 -3.13
C GLN A 88 6.48 -10.27 -2.85
N GLY A 89 5.81 -9.46 -2.02
CA GLY A 89 4.41 -9.66 -1.63
C GLY A 89 4.17 -10.74 -0.58
N ARG A 90 5.24 -11.36 -0.07
CA ARG A 90 5.18 -12.43 0.93
C ARG A 90 5.52 -11.90 2.32
N LEU A 91 4.67 -12.19 3.29
CA LEU A 91 4.90 -11.92 4.70
C LEU A 91 6.06 -12.76 5.22
N ILE A 92 7.10 -12.12 5.74
CA ILE A 92 8.31 -12.79 6.23
C ILE A 92 8.60 -12.49 7.71
N ALA A 93 8.18 -11.34 8.21
CA ALA A 93 8.36 -10.99 9.61
C ALA A 93 7.33 -9.96 10.11
N LEU A 94 7.17 -9.93 11.42
CA LEU A 94 6.55 -8.87 12.18
C LEU A 94 7.62 -8.21 13.06
N HIS A 95 7.73 -6.89 12.95
CA HIS A 95 8.63 -6.05 13.73
C HIS A 95 7.80 -5.21 14.69
N GLY A 96 8.24 -5.10 15.93
CA GLY A 96 7.72 -4.21 16.95
C GLY A 96 8.84 -3.34 17.49
N GLN A 97 8.64 -2.03 17.55
CA GLN A 97 9.61 -1.04 18.01
C GLN A 97 9.00 -0.18 19.12
N SER A 98 9.71 -0.08 20.24
CA SER A 98 9.23 0.55 21.48
C SER A 98 9.67 2.01 21.66
N TYR A 99 10.14 2.66 20.59
CA TYR A 99 10.53 4.09 20.60
C TYR A 99 11.58 4.48 21.65
N GLY A 100 12.52 3.57 21.96
CA GLY A 100 13.62 3.83 22.89
C GLY A 100 13.37 3.33 24.31
N GLN A 101 12.21 2.73 24.58
CA GLN A 101 11.94 2.05 25.85
C GLN A 101 12.69 0.72 25.92
N ASP A 102 13.07 0.29 27.13
CA ASP A 102 13.69 -1.03 27.33
C ASP A 102 12.59 -2.09 27.44
N THR A 103 12.59 -3.05 26.52
CA THR A 103 11.61 -4.14 26.51
C THR A 103 12.18 -5.46 27.02
N ARG A 104 13.45 -5.56 27.44
CA ARG A 104 14.13 -6.85 27.69
C ARG A 104 13.42 -7.76 28.71
N ALA A 105 12.71 -7.16 29.67
CA ALA A 105 11.96 -7.90 30.70
C ALA A 105 10.59 -8.43 30.21
N ILE A 106 10.14 -8.03 29.01
CA ILE A 106 8.83 -8.37 28.46
C ILE A 106 8.90 -9.72 27.73
N ASP A 107 8.08 -10.68 28.15
CA ASP A 107 7.77 -11.85 27.32
C ASP A 107 6.57 -11.53 26.41
N PHE A 108 6.85 -11.17 25.17
CA PHE A 108 5.83 -10.87 24.16
C PHE A 108 4.92 -12.05 23.81
N SER A 109 5.25 -13.28 24.23
CA SER A 109 4.41 -14.45 23.97
C SER A 109 3.20 -14.52 24.90
N SER A 110 3.30 -13.94 26.09
CA SER A 110 2.29 -14.06 27.16
C SER A 110 1.88 -12.72 27.79
N THR A 111 2.64 -11.65 27.53
CA THR A 111 2.39 -10.32 28.10
C THR A 111 0.99 -9.82 27.72
N PRO A 112 0.21 -9.32 28.71
CA PRO A 112 -1.06 -8.68 28.43
C PRO A 112 -0.85 -7.44 27.57
N PHE A 113 -1.78 -7.17 26.68
CA PHE A 113 -1.80 -5.96 25.86
C PHE A 113 -3.19 -5.36 25.90
N GLY A 114 -3.23 -4.03 25.77
CA GLY A 114 -4.45 -3.25 25.81
C GLY A 114 -4.93 -2.90 24.41
N GLU A 115 -5.19 -1.62 24.22
CA GLU A 115 -5.75 -1.09 22.98
C GLU A 115 -4.77 -1.20 21.81
N VAL A 116 -5.32 -1.52 20.65
CA VAL A 116 -4.64 -1.55 19.36
C VAL A 116 -5.11 -0.34 18.57
N PHE A 117 -4.18 0.39 17.97
CA PHE A 117 -4.45 1.58 17.17
C PHE A 117 -3.92 1.39 15.75
N THR A 118 -4.63 1.96 14.79
CA THR A 118 -4.17 2.12 13.40
C THR A 118 -4.03 3.60 13.10
N VAL A 119 -3.44 3.93 11.95
CA VAL A 119 -3.37 5.31 11.47
C VAL A 119 -4.34 5.47 10.30
N ASP A 120 -5.20 6.48 10.38
CA ASP A 120 -6.15 6.79 9.32
C ASP A 120 -5.50 7.53 8.14
N ALA A 121 -6.27 7.81 7.09
CA ALA A 121 -5.79 8.52 5.91
C ALA A 121 -5.34 9.98 6.20
N ARG A 122 -5.68 10.54 7.37
CA ARG A 122 -5.29 11.88 7.83
C ARG A 122 -4.07 11.83 8.76
N GLY A 123 -3.48 10.66 8.97
CA GLY A 123 -2.34 10.48 9.86
C GLY A 123 -2.71 10.46 11.34
N GLN A 124 -3.99 10.35 11.70
CA GLN A 124 -4.43 10.30 13.09
C GLN A 124 -4.44 8.86 13.61
N SER A 125 -4.00 8.68 14.85
CA SER A 125 -4.11 7.40 15.54
C SER A 125 -5.58 7.16 15.92
N VAL A 126 -6.14 6.04 15.48
CA VAL A 126 -7.53 5.66 15.73
C VAL A 126 -7.57 4.27 16.34
N LEU A 127 -8.43 4.09 17.35
CA LEU A 127 -8.61 2.79 17.99
C LEU A 127 -9.09 1.76 16.95
N TYR A 128 -8.31 0.70 16.77
CA TYR A 128 -8.72 -0.45 15.97
C TYR A 128 -9.88 -1.14 16.67
N ARG A 129 -11.05 -1.04 16.04
CA ARG A 129 -12.19 -1.86 16.38
C ARG A 129 -12.32 -2.90 15.29
N PRO A 130 -12.08 -4.20 15.58
CA PRO A 130 -12.49 -5.25 14.68
C PRO A 130 -13.96 -5.00 14.38
N ALA A 131 -14.32 -4.78 13.12
CA ALA A 131 -15.72 -4.71 12.74
C ALA A 131 -16.36 -5.96 13.35
N ARG A 132 -17.36 -5.79 14.25
CA ARG A 132 -18.09 -6.93 14.81
C ARG A 132 -18.39 -7.84 13.63
N ARG A 133 -17.80 -9.03 13.63
CA ARG A 133 -18.17 -10.09 12.69
C ARG A 133 -19.69 -10.08 12.71
N ALA A 134 -20.33 -9.71 11.60
CA ALA A 134 -21.78 -9.80 11.52
C ALA A 134 -22.12 -11.22 12.00
N PRO A 135 -23.07 -11.40 12.94
CA PRO A 135 -23.47 -12.73 13.36
C PRO A 135 -23.67 -13.56 12.10
N ASP A 136 -23.05 -14.74 12.03
CA ASP A 136 -23.22 -15.64 10.90
C ASP A 136 -24.72 -15.68 10.57
N PRO A 137 -25.13 -15.48 9.29
CA PRO A 137 -26.52 -15.57 8.92
C PRO A 137 -27.03 -16.91 9.45
N VAL A 138 -27.95 -16.85 10.43
CA VAL A 138 -28.55 -18.05 11.02
C VAL A 138 -29.07 -18.87 9.85
N ALA A 139 -28.45 -20.03 9.63
CA ALA A 139 -28.80 -20.90 8.52
C ALA A 139 -30.32 -21.13 8.54
N PRO A 140 -31.04 -20.92 7.42
CA PRO A 140 -32.46 -21.19 7.38
C PRO A 140 -32.70 -22.64 7.77
N ARG A 141 -33.54 -22.84 8.79
CA ARG A 141 -33.97 -24.15 9.29
C ARG A 141 -34.39 -25.03 8.09
N PRO A 142 -33.85 -26.25 7.94
CA PRO A 142 -34.13 -27.08 6.76
C PRO A 142 -35.62 -27.41 6.69
N LYS A 143 -36.23 -27.09 5.55
CA LYS A 143 -37.61 -27.43 5.22
C LYS A 143 -37.67 -28.95 4.93
N PRO A 144 -38.65 -29.70 5.47
CA PRO A 144 -38.72 -31.14 5.27
C PRO A 144 -38.88 -31.52 3.78
N ALA A 145 -38.13 -32.54 3.37
CA ALA A 145 -38.05 -33.04 2.00
C ALA A 145 -39.38 -33.64 1.51
N ALA A 146 -39.81 -33.25 0.30
CA ALA A 146 -40.82 -33.97 -0.46
C ALA A 146 -40.14 -34.94 -1.46
N ARG A 147 -40.69 -36.15 -1.53
CA ARG A 147 -40.26 -37.36 -2.24
C ARG A 147 -40.26 -37.21 -3.79
N PRO A 148 -39.45 -37.99 -4.56
CA PRO A 148 -39.13 -37.68 -5.96
C PRO A 148 -39.89 -38.50 -7.04
N ALA A 149 -39.67 -38.06 -8.30
CA ALA A 149 -39.73 -38.75 -9.61
C ALA A 149 -40.95 -38.48 -10.52
N PRO A 150 -40.89 -38.67 -11.88
CA PRO A 150 -39.75 -38.86 -12.81
C PRO A 150 -39.79 -38.00 -14.12
N GLN A 151 -38.72 -38.15 -14.92
CA GLN A 151 -38.30 -37.45 -16.16
C GLN A 151 -39.21 -37.59 -17.41
N ALA A 152 -39.10 -36.63 -18.35
CA ALA A 152 -39.28 -36.85 -19.80
C ALA A 152 -38.54 -35.81 -20.68
N GLN A 153 -37.46 -36.28 -21.33
CA GLN A 153 -37.01 -36.15 -22.74
C GLN A 153 -36.99 -34.79 -23.51
N THR A 154 -35.80 -34.50 -24.09
CA THR A 154 -35.36 -33.53 -25.13
C THR A 154 -36.02 -33.76 -26.52
N PRO A 155 -36.04 -32.81 -27.51
CA PRO A 155 -34.82 -32.39 -28.28
C PRO A 155 -34.75 -31.00 -29.00
N THR A 156 -33.50 -30.55 -29.21
CA THR A 156 -32.84 -29.85 -30.36
C THR A 156 -33.41 -28.58 -31.05
N ARG A 157 -32.61 -27.48 -31.08
CA ARG A 157 -32.27 -26.69 -32.30
C ARG A 157 -31.18 -25.60 -32.06
N LEU A 158 -30.16 -25.56 -32.92
CA LEU A 158 -29.31 -24.39 -33.28
C LEU A 158 -29.77 -23.89 -34.67
N PRO A 159 -29.26 -22.79 -35.30
CA PRO A 159 -28.23 -21.79 -34.92
C PRO A 159 -28.68 -20.31 -35.18
N VAL A 160 -27.82 -19.31 -34.96
CA VAL A 160 -27.53 -18.15 -35.87
C VAL A 160 -26.49 -17.20 -35.25
N SER A 161 -25.62 -16.72 -36.14
CA SER A 161 -24.44 -15.86 -36.03
C SER A 161 -24.75 -14.37 -35.81
N ALA A 162 -23.83 -13.62 -35.17
CA ALA A 162 -23.37 -12.31 -35.65
C ALA A 162 -22.13 -11.83 -34.88
N ALA A 163 -21.03 -11.69 -35.61
CA ALA A 163 -19.82 -11.00 -35.20
C ALA A 163 -20.08 -9.47 -35.10
N LYS A 164 -19.39 -8.79 -34.16
CA LYS A 164 -19.21 -7.34 -34.18
C LYS A 164 -17.72 -6.99 -34.04
N PRO A 165 -17.18 -6.04 -34.83
CA PRO A 165 -15.75 -5.72 -34.86
C PRO A 165 -15.32 -4.79 -33.72
N ALA A 166 -14.00 -4.74 -33.55
CA ALA A 166 -13.21 -4.06 -32.52
C ALA A 166 -13.40 -2.54 -32.41
N ASP A 167 -13.24 -2.03 -31.19
CA ASP A 167 -12.72 -0.69 -30.91
C ASP A 167 -11.44 -0.84 -30.05
N PRO A 168 -10.29 -0.23 -30.45
CA PRO A 168 -9.07 -0.25 -29.66
C PRO A 168 -9.15 0.74 -28.49
N ALA A 169 -8.91 0.24 -27.27
CA ALA A 169 -8.70 1.06 -26.09
C ALA A 169 -7.41 1.90 -26.23
N PRO A 170 -7.38 3.14 -25.72
CA PRO A 170 -6.20 4.01 -25.82
C PRO A 170 -5.02 3.41 -25.03
N ALA A 171 -3.87 3.34 -25.70
CA ALA A 171 -2.63 2.86 -25.12
C ALA A 171 -2.23 3.69 -23.88
N PRO A 172 -1.68 3.07 -22.82
CA PRO A 172 -1.09 3.80 -21.70
C PRO A 172 0.08 4.64 -22.22
N ALA A 173 0.04 5.94 -21.93
CA ALA A 173 1.12 6.87 -22.26
C ALA A 173 2.45 6.35 -21.68
N ALA A 174 3.39 6.04 -22.57
CA ALA A 174 4.77 5.78 -22.19
C ALA A 174 5.36 7.04 -21.54
N ALA A 175 6.14 6.86 -20.47
CA ALA A 175 6.88 7.96 -19.87
C ALA A 175 7.91 8.50 -20.87
N PRO A 176 8.00 9.82 -21.07
CA PRO A 176 8.99 10.38 -21.98
C PRO A 176 10.39 10.12 -21.42
N ASN A 177 11.26 9.59 -22.28
CA ASN A 177 12.67 9.41 -21.95
C ASN A 177 13.37 10.79 -21.87
N LEU A 178 14.50 10.89 -21.15
CA LEU A 178 15.24 12.17 -21.01
C LEU A 178 15.57 12.81 -22.37
N THR A 179 15.75 11.99 -23.41
CA THR A 179 15.94 12.43 -24.81
C THR A 179 14.70 13.11 -25.41
N GLU A 180 13.48 12.65 -25.10
CA GLU A 180 12.21 13.30 -25.51
C GLU A 180 11.91 14.57 -24.72
N ILE A 181 12.36 14.66 -23.47
CA ILE A 181 12.26 15.89 -22.65
C ILE A 181 13.14 16.99 -23.24
N LEU A 182 14.35 16.65 -23.67
CA LEU A 182 15.25 17.59 -24.38
C LEU A 182 14.75 17.91 -25.80
N ALA A 183 14.15 16.96 -26.51
CA ALA A 183 13.59 17.21 -27.85
C ALA A 183 12.32 18.06 -27.83
N SER A 184 11.43 17.89 -26.83
CA SER A 184 10.19 18.67 -26.68
C SER A 184 10.40 20.09 -26.15
N ALA A 185 11.60 20.42 -25.65
CA ALA A 185 11.94 21.78 -25.22
C ALA A 185 11.98 22.80 -26.37
N SER A 186 11.95 22.34 -27.62
CA SER A 186 11.95 23.18 -28.82
C SER A 186 10.57 23.75 -29.19
N ASN A 187 9.46 23.26 -28.58
CA ASN A 187 8.14 23.89 -28.69
C ASN A 187 7.21 23.52 -27.49
N PRO A 188 7.44 24.11 -26.30
CA PRO A 188 6.84 23.64 -25.04
C PRO A 188 5.33 23.92 -24.90
N THR A 189 4.73 24.76 -25.74
CA THR A 189 3.33 25.20 -25.63
C THR A 189 2.35 24.51 -26.58
N ALA A 190 2.82 23.65 -27.49
CA ALA A 190 1.97 23.10 -28.57
C ALA A 190 1.33 21.74 -28.26
N SER A 191 1.80 21.00 -27.25
CA SER A 191 1.33 19.63 -26.97
C SER A 191 1.13 19.36 -25.47
N ARG A 192 0.21 18.45 -25.14
CA ARG A 192 -0.03 17.97 -23.76
C ARG A 192 1.24 17.36 -23.15
N ALA A 193 2.08 16.74 -23.99
CA ALA A 193 3.39 16.21 -23.59
C ALA A 193 4.39 17.32 -23.21
N GLY A 194 4.40 18.45 -23.93
CA GLY A 194 5.26 19.60 -23.62
C GLY A 194 4.88 20.30 -22.31
N LYS A 195 3.57 20.47 -22.05
CA LYS A 195 3.07 21.01 -20.77
C LYS A 195 3.41 20.09 -19.60
N LEU A 196 3.28 18.78 -19.79
CA LEU A 196 3.68 17.80 -18.78
C LEU A 196 5.20 17.88 -18.52
N ALA A 197 6.03 17.95 -19.56
CA ALA A 197 7.48 18.07 -19.41
C ALA A 197 7.88 19.35 -18.62
N LEU A 198 7.19 20.46 -18.83
CA LEU A 198 7.37 21.70 -18.04
C LEU A 198 7.06 21.51 -16.55
N VAL A 199 5.99 20.79 -16.22
CA VAL A 199 5.62 20.50 -14.82
C VAL A 199 6.68 19.62 -14.15
N TYR A 200 7.17 18.59 -14.85
CA TYR A 200 8.27 17.77 -14.34
C TYR A 200 9.55 18.59 -14.15
N LEU A 201 9.89 19.46 -15.11
CA LEU A 201 11.06 20.33 -15.00
C LEU A 201 10.97 21.28 -13.80
N GLY A 202 9.80 21.88 -13.57
CA GLY A 202 9.54 22.70 -12.39
C GLY A 202 9.65 21.92 -11.08
N ALA A 203 9.13 20.69 -11.03
CA ALA A 203 9.24 19.82 -9.87
C ALA A 203 10.70 19.45 -9.55
N TYR A 204 11.53 19.18 -10.57
CA TYR A 204 12.96 18.94 -10.38
C TYR A 204 13.69 20.18 -9.87
N ALA A 205 13.39 21.36 -10.41
CA ALA A 205 13.98 22.62 -9.95
C ALA A 205 13.64 22.89 -8.48
N LEU A 206 12.39 22.66 -8.07
CA LEU A 206 11.93 22.77 -6.68
C LEU A 206 12.64 21.77 -5.76
N ALA A 207 12.83 20.53 -6.20
CA ALA A 207 13.55 19.53 -5.42
C ALA A 207 15.02 19.93 -5.19
N VAL A 208 15.70 20.46 -6.21
CA VAL A 208 17.07 20.97 -6.08
C VAL A 208 17.12 22.15 -5.11
N LEU A 209 16.18 23.10 -5.23
CA LEU A 209 16.10 24.25 -4.33
C LEU A 209 15.87 23.83 -2.88
N PHE A 210 15.03 22.81 -2.65
CA PHE A 210 14.78 22.26 -1.31
C PHE A 210 16.02 21.60 -0.71
N VAL A 211 16.78 20.83 -1.51
CA VAL A 211 18.04 20.23 -1.07
C VAL A 211 19.06 21.31 -0.68
N LEU A 212 19.18 22.36 -1.51
CA LEU A 212 20.05 23.49 -1.20
C LEU A 212 19.59 24.22 0.08
N PHE A 213 18.29 24.47 0.24
CA PHE A 213 17.75 25.09 1.45
C PHE A 213 18.02 24.25 2.71
N ALA A 214 17.78 22.94 2.65
CA ALA A 214 18.05 22.03 3.76
C ALA A 214 19.55 22.00 4.13
N GLN A 215 20.43 22.06 3.14
CA GLN A 215 21.88 22.08 3.34
C GLN A 215 22.37 23.41 3.93
N PHE A 216 21.92 24.54 3.38
CA PHE A 216 22.45 25.86 3.74
C PHE A 216 21.78 26.50 4.96
N VAL A 217 20.48 26.25 5.18
CA VAL A 217 19.71 26.90 6.24
C VAL A 217 19.56 26.00 7.46
N LEU A 218 19.33 24.71 7.24
CA LEU A 218 19.07 23.77 8.34
C LEU A 218 20.32 23.01 8.79
N HIS A 219 21.47 23.21 8.13
CA HIS A 219 22.71 22.44 8.31
C HIS A 219 22.48 20.91 8.35
N LEU A 220 21.42 20.46 7.68
CA LEU A 220 21.02 19.07 7.67
C LEU A 220 21.98 18.33 6.74
N GLY A 221 22.57 17.22 7.20
CA GLY A 221 23.57 16.49 6.43
C GLY A 221 23.06 16.16 5.02
N TRP A 222 23.84 16.48 4.00
CA TRP A 222 23.51 16.32 2.58
C TRP A 222 22.93 14.94 2.21
N ILE A 223 23.33 13.91 2.96
CA ILE A 223 22.83 12.53 2.84
C ILE A 223 21.33 12.47 3.12
N PHE A 224 20.85 13.12 4.18
CA PHE A 224 19.42 13.14 4.53
C PHE A 224 18.61 13.92 3.49
N ALA A 225 19.14 15.04 3.00
CA ALA A 225 18.51 15.80 1.92
C ALA A 225 18.42 14.99 0.62
N ALA A 226 19.47 14.24 0.27
CA ALA A 226 19.48 13.34 -0.89
C ALA A 226 18.48 12.18 -0.75
N ILE A 227 18.33 11.61 0.46
CA ILE A 227 17.33 10.58 0.74
C ILE A 227 15.93 11.14 0.53
N VAL A 228 15.60 12.30 1.11
CA VAL A 228 14.29 12.94 0.92
C VAL A 228 14.03 13.25 -0.56
N ALA A 229 15.02 13.75 -1.29
CA ALA A 229 14.92 14.00 -2.71
C ALA A 229 14.67 12.71 -3.53
N ALA A 230 15.35 11.61 -3.18
CA ALA A 230 15.14 10.30 -3.81
C ALA A 230 13.74 9.74 -3.54
N TRP A 231 13.23 9.91 -2.32
CA TRP A 231 11.85 9.55 -1.96
C TRP A 231 10.83 10.40 -2.73
N ALA A 232 11.06 11.71 -2.85
CA ALA A 232 10.22 12.60 -3.64
C ALA A 232 10.22 12.21 -5.13
N LEU A 233 11.41 11.96 -5.71
CA LEU A 233 11.52 11.50 -7.11
C LEU A 233 10.78 10.18 -7.33
N ARG A 234 10.98 9.22 -6.44
CA ARG A 234 10.31 7.91 -6.50
C ARG A 234 8.79 8.07 -6.42
N TYR A 235 8.31 8.96 -5.55
CA TYR A 235 6.88 9.24 -5.41
C TYR A 235 6.29 9.83 -6.69
N ILE A 236 6.98 10.80 -7.29
CA ILE A 236 6.57 11.45 -8.55
C ILE A 236 6.46 10.45 -9.70
N HIS A 237 7.39 9.47 -9.78
CA HIS A 237 7.39 8.46 -10.85
C HIS A 237 6.42 7.29 -10.61
N ASN A 238 5.84 7.17 -9.41
CA ASN A 238 4.83 6.17 -9.09
C ASN A 238 3.50 6.48 -9.81
N PRO A 239 2.58 5.53 -10.09
CA PRO A 239 1.36 5.79 -10.84
C PRO A 239 0.48 6.85 -10.17
N LYS A 240 0.46 6.90 -8.83
CA LYS A 240 -0.24 7.95 -8.08
C LYS A 240 0.38 9.34 -8.28
N GLY A 241 1.71 9.44 -8.26
CA GLY A 241 2.42 10.71 -8.51
C GLY A 241 2.25 11.18 -9.95
N ARG A 242 2.24 10.27 -10.93
CA ARG A 242 2.00 10.59 -12.33
C ARG A 242 0.60 11.17 -12.58
N VAL A 243 -0.43 10.62 -11.93
CA VAL A 243 -1.80 11.15 -11.98
C VAL A 243 -1.87 12.53 -11.33
N MET A 244 -1.25 12.69 -10.16
CA MET A 244 -1.18 13.99 -9.50
C MET A 244 -0.48 15.05 -10.38
N MET A 245 0.60 14.69 -11.07
CA MET A 245 1.31 15.59 -11.98
C MET A 245 0.49 15.93 -13.23
N SER A 246 -0.29 14.99 -13.78
CA SER A 246 -1.22 15.30 -14.87
C SER A 246 -2.35 16.21 -14.40
N ASP A 247 -2.87 16.02 -13.18
CA ASP A 247 -3.93 16.86 -12.63
C ASP A 247 -3.44 18.30 -12.37
N ILE A 248 -2.19 18.45 -11.91
CA ILE A 248 -1.52 19.75 -11.77
C ILE A 248 -1.33 20.41 -13.14
N ALA A 249 -0.86 19.67 -14.15
CA ALA A 249 -0.72 20.18 -15.51
C ALA A 249 -2.06 20.66 -16.08
N ASP A 250 -3.13 19.85 -15.92
CA ASP A 250 -4.47 20.19 -16.40
C ASP A 250 -5.07 21.37 -15.60
N SER A 251 -4.74 21.52 -14.31
CA SER A 251 -5.11 22.69 -13.49
C SER A 251 -4.41 23.98 -13.94
N LEU A 252 -3.08 23.92 -14.15
CA LEU A 252 -2.29 25.06 -14.60
C LEU A 252 -2.69 25.51 -16.01
N ASP A 253 -3.09 24.57 -16.88
CA ASP A 253 -3.59 24.89 -18.22
C ASP A 253 -4.95 25.58 -18.19
N ARG A 254 -5.88 25.10 -17.35
CA ARG A 254 -7.19 25.76 -17.12
C ARG A 254 -7.03 27.18 -16.59
N ASN A 255 -6.00 27.43 -15.79
CA ASN A 255 -5.69 28.75 -15.24
C ASN A 255 -4.89 29.65 -16.20
N GLY A 256 -4.64 29.22 -17.44
CA GLY A 256 -3.96 30.02 -18.46
C GLY A 256 -2.46 30.24 -18.21
N VAL A 257 -1.86 29.54 -17.25
CA VAL A 257 -0.45 29.74 -16.84
C VAL A 257 0.51 29.49 -18.01
N PHE A 258 0.22 28.49 -18.85
CA PHE A 258 1.03 28.19 -20.03
C PHE A 258 0.79 29.15 -21.21
N GLN A 259 -0.28 29.95 -21.20
CA GLN A 259 -0.50 30.99 -22.21
C GLN A 259 0.41 32.21 -21.96
N ALA A 260 0.73 32.49 -20.69
CA ALA A 260 1.67 33.55 -20.31
C ALA A 260 3.14 33.25 -20.70
N LEU A 261 3.44 32.01 -21.07
CA LEU A 261 4.77 31.55 -21.49
C LEU A 261 4.93 31.49 -23.02
N LYS A 262 3.89 31.85 -23.80
CA LYS A 262 4.02 31.96 -25.26
C LYS A 262 4.88 33.18 -25.59
N PRO A 263 5.99 33.03 -26.34
CA PRO A 263 6.67 34.19 -26.89
C PRO A 263 5.72 34.92 -27.85
N ASN A 264 5.67 36.25 -27.74
CA ASN A 264 5.07 37.12 -28.76
C ASN A 264 5.89 37.09 -30.05
#